data_AF-A0A0B7IG71-F1
#
_entry.id   AF-A0A0B7IG71-F1
#
_cell.length_a   1.000
_cell.length_b   1.000
_cell.length_c   1.000
_cell.angle_alpha   90.00
_cell.angle_beta   90.00
_cell.angle_gamma   90.00
#
_symmetry.space_group_name_H-M   'P 1'
#
loop_
_entity.id
_entity.type
_entity.pdbx_description
1 polymer ?
#
loop_
_entity_poly.entity_id
_entity_poly.type
_entity_poly.pdbx_seq_one_letter_code
_entity_poly.pdbx_strand_id
1 'polypeptide(L)'
;MAKALKSGKGKTFFAAGYKLCNTLSENGTVARGICTVDANNHLKSIVEAVKLRKIDQNTVLDEETNVKYDINSFVSMNFWGFTEAVFEVSEKLFAQFVEENKNNPKSEFFIPLIVQHFIEKEGYVLEVLPNNDAWFGMTYRQDLEMVQNEITSLVKAGKYPETL
;
A
#
# COMPACT_ATOMS: atom_id res chain seq x y z
N MET A 1 -3.63 -12.78 1.62
CA MET A 1 -2.22 -12.93 1.21
C MET A 1 -1.71 -14.37 1.20
N ALA A 2 -1.58 -15.05 2.35
CA ALA A 2 -0.97 -16.39 2.42
C ALA A 2 -1.58 -17.44 1.47
N LYS A 3 -2.92 -17.47 1.35
CA LYS A 3 -3.61 -18.34 0.39
C LYS A 3 -3.22 -18.05 -1.07
N ALA A 4 -3.01 -16.79 -1.42
CA ALA A 4 -2.62 -16.38 -2.77
C ALA A 4 -1.18 -16.83 -3.09
N LEU A 5 -0.25 -16.66 -2.15
CA LEU A 5 1.13 -17.16 -2.31
C LEU A 5 1.17 -18.69 -2.47
N LYS A 6 0.33 -19.43 -1.74
CA LYS A 6 0.20 -20.89 -1.87
C LYS A 6 -0.47 -21.37 -3.17
N SER A 7 -1.02 -20.47 -3.99
CA SER A 7 -1.67 -20.85 -5.25
C SER A 7 -0.68 -21.33 -6.32
N GLY A 8 0.62 -21.06 -6.14
CA GLY A 8 1.66 -21.52 -7.06
C GLY A 8 1.63 -20.83 -8.44
N LYS A 9 0.99 -19.67 -8.56
CA LYS A 9 1.04 -18.87 -9.79
C LYS A 9 2.49 -18.47 -10.08
N GLY A 10 3.03 -18.96 -11.21
CA GLY A 10 4.38 -18.63 -11.64
C GLY A 10 4.53 -17.13 -11.90
N LYS A 11 5.69 -16.57 -11.55
CA LYS A 11 6.04 -15.15 -11.74
C LYS A 11 4.94 -14.17 -11.32
N THR A 12 4.29 -14.45 -10.18
CA THR A 12 3.20 -13.63 -9.67
C THR A 12 3.52 -13.16 -8.26
N PHE A 13 3.45 -11.85 -8.06
CA PHE A 13 3.43 -11.22 -6.75
C PHE A 13 2.03 -10.75 -6.42
N PHE A 14 1.82 -10.40 -5.16
CA PHE A 14 0.54 -9.95 -4.67
C PHE A 14 0.67 -8.66 -3.84
N ALA A 15 -0.34 -7.82 -3.90
CA ALA A 15 -0.50 -6.67 -3.01
C ALA A 15 -1.90 -6.70 -2.40
N ALA A 16 -2.05 -6.31 -1.13
CA ALA A 16 -3.38 -6.04 -0.59
C ALA A 16 -3.82 -4.64 -1.05
N GLY A 17 -4.85 -4.59 -1.90
CA GLY A 17 -5.44 -3.34 -2.37
C GLY A 17 -6.57 -2.89 -1.45
N TYR A 18 -6.29 -1.93 -0.57
CA TYR A 18 -7.30 -1.32 0.27
C TYR A 18 -8.08 -0.29 -0.54
N LYS A 19 -9.34 -0.04 -0.16
CA LYS A 19 -10.12 1.07 -0.72
C LYS A 19 -9.66 2.39 -0.12
N LEU A 20 -9.39 3.39 -0.95
CA LEU A 20 -8.91 4.71 -0.52
C LEU A 20 -9.80 5.29 0.60
N CYS A 21 -11.13 5.20 0.47
CA CYS A 21 -12.11 5.63 1.48
C CYS A 21 -11.83 5.08 2.90
N ASN A 22 -11.30 3.87 2.99
CA ASN A 22 -11.06 3.14 4.24
C ASN A 22 -9.69 3.47 4.85
N THR A 23 -8.94 4.41 4.28
CA THR A 23 -7.57 4.70 4.69
C THR A 23 -7.33 6.19 4.98
N LEU A 24 -8.35 7.04 4.91
CA LEU A 24 -8.20 8.48 5.14
C LEU A 24 -8.26 8.79 6.64
N SER A 25 -7.66 9.92 7.04
CA SER A 25 -7.80 10.49 8.39
C SER A 25 -8.76 11.68 8.35
N GLU A 26 -9.57 11.84 9.40
CA GLU A 26 -10.37 13.06 9.59
C GLU A 26 -9.52 14.24 10.11
N ASN A 27 -8.33 13.95 10.63
CA ASN A 27 -7.46 14.92 11.31
C ASN A 27 -6.45 15.61 10.37
N GLY A 28 -6.37 15.22 9.09
CA GLY A 28 -5.42 15.82 8.16
C GLY A 28 -5.25 15.05 6.86
N THR A 29 -4.16 15.35 6.15
CA THR A 29 -3.83 14.67 4.90
C THR A 29 -3.06 13.38 5.16
N VAL A 30 -3.15 12.43 4.24
CA VAL A 30 -2.41 11.16 4.34
C VAL A 30 -1.58 10.91 3.07
N ALA A 31 -0.50 10.12 3.21
CA ALA A 31 0.28 9.64 2.09
C ALA A 31 -0.12 8.21 1.71
N ARG A 32 -0.45 7.95 0.45
CA ARG A 32 -0.81 6.61 -0.04
C ARG A 32 -0.24 6.37 -1.43
N GLY A 33 0.18 5.13 -1.69
CA GLY A 33 0.46 4.65 -3.03
C GLY A 33 -0.84 4.31 -3.76
N ILE A 34 -1.32 5.21 -4.61
CA ILE A 34 -2.52 4.99 -5.45
C ILE A 34 -2.21 3.95 -6.52
N CYS A 35 -2.99 2.87 -6.56
CA CYS A 35 -2.83 1.78 -7.50
C CYS A 35 -3.76 1.95 -8.70
N THR A 36 -3.19 1.96 -9.90
CA THR A 36 -3.94 1.76 -11.15
C THR A 36 -3.89 0.29 -11.51
N VAL A 37 -5.05 -0.34 -11.69
CA VAL A 37 -5.15 -1.77 -12.01
C VAL A 37 -5.88 -2.02 -13.33
N ASP A 38 -5.66 -3.17 -13.94
CA ASP A 38 -6.40 -3.65 -15.10
C ASP A 38 -7.69 -4.41 -14.71
N ALA A 39 -8.43 -4.93 -15.69
CA ALA A 39 -9.67 -5.66 -15.46
C ALA A 39 -9.50 -6.98 -14.67
N ASN A 40 -8.28 -7.50 -14.58
CA ASN A 40 -7.92 -8.69 -13.81
C ASN A 40 -7.31 -8.33 -12.45
N ASN A 41 -7.37 -7.06 -12.05
CA ASN A 41 -6.69 -6.51 -10.87
C ASN A 41 -5.16 -6.62 -10.91
N HIS A 42 -4.55 -6.68 -12.09
CA HIS A 42 -3.09 -6.58 -12.18
C HIS A 42 -2.67 -5.11 -12.09
N LEU A 43 -1.65 -4.83 -11.26
CA LEU A 43 -1.10 -3.50 -11.12
C LEU A 43 -0.47 -3.04 -12.44
N LYS A 44 -0.95 -1.91 -12.96
CA LYS A 44 -0.35 -1.19 -14.09
C LYS A 44 0.65 -0.14 -13.63
N SER A 45 0.32 0.58 -12.56
CA SER A 45 1.19 1.58 -11.96
C SER A 45 0.80 1.84 -10.51
N ILE A 46 1.77 2.31 -9.73
CA ILE A 46 1.57 2.85 -8.39
C ILE A 46 2.18 4.24 -8.32
N VAL A 47 1.40 5.21 -7.83
CA VAL A 47 1.83 6.61 -7.69
C VAL A 47 1.68 7.02 -6.24
N GLU A 48 2.75 7.49 -5.63
CA GLU A 48 2.69 8.02 -4.26
C GLU A 48 2.04 9.39 -4.27
N ALA A 49 0.92 9.53 -3.56
CA ALA A 49 0.23 10.79 -3.36
C ALA A 49 0.31 11.15 -1.88
N VAL A 50 0.93 12.29 -1.57
CA VAL A 50 1.43 12.59 -0.21
C VAL A 50 0.49 13.46 0.63
N LYS A 51 -0.42 14.21 0.00
CA LYS A 51 -1.36 15.11 0.70
C LYS A 51 -2.81 14.82 0.35
N LEU A 52 -3.22 13.55 0.49
CA LEU A 52 -4.59 13.13 0.20
C LEU A 52 -5.58 13.60 1.26
N ARG A 53 -6.63 14.30 0.85
CA ARG A 53 -7.78 14.71 1.68
C ARG A 53 -9.09 14.40 0.98
N LYS A 54 -10.06 13.89 1.73
CA LYS A 54 -11.44 13.77 1.25
C LYS A 54 -12.04 15.16 1.05
N ILE A 55 -12.54 15.45 -0.15
CA ILE A 55 -13.17 16.76 -0.46
C ILE A 55 -14.69 16.66 -0.64
N ASP A 56 -15.20 15.48 -1.00
CA ASP A 56 -16.62 15.18 -1.08
C ASP A 56 -16.88 13.68 -0.86
N GLN A 57 -18.12 13.21 -1.11
CA GLN A 57 -18.49 11.80 -0.88
C GLN A 57 -17.72 10.80 -1.76
N ASN A 58 -17.30 11.21 -2.97
CA ASN A 58 -16.74 10.32 -3.98
C ASN A 58 -15.32 10.71 -4.42
N THR A 59 -14.80 11.84 -3.95
CA THR A 59 -13.54 12.40 -4.43
C THR A 59 -12.54 12.66 -3.31
N VAL A 60 -11.29 12.28 -3.56
CA VAL A 60 -10.12 12.61 -2.75
C VAL A 60 -9.19 13.48 -3.58
N LEU A 61 -8.73 14.59 -3.01
CA LEU A 61 -7.77 15.50 -3.63
C LEU A 61 -6.39 15.23 -3.03
N ASP A 62 -5.38 15.11 -3.87
CA ASP A 62 -3.99 15.33 -3.44
C ASP A 62 -3.67 16.82 -3.50
N GLU A 63 -3.55 17.46 -2.34
CA GLU A 63 -3.32 18.91 -2.22
C GLU A 63 -1.93 19.33 -2.73
N GLU A 64 -0.99 18.39 -2.88
CA GLU A 64 0.34 18.69 -3.44
C GLU A 64 0.29 18.83 -4.97
N THR A 65 -0.39 17.89 -5.63
CA THR A 65 -0.39 17.79 -7.10
C THR A 65 -1.65 18.35 -7.75
N ASN A 66 -2.69 18.67 -6.96
CA ASN A 66 -4.04 18.99 -7.40
C ASN A 66 -4.74 17.87 -8.20
N VAL A 67 -4.22 16.63 -8.15
CA VAL A 67 -4.84 15.47 -8.78
C VAL A 67 -6.01 14.98 -7.93
N LYS A 68 -7.10 14.59 -8.59
CA LYS A 68 -8.30 14.02 -7.97
C LYS A 68 -8.36 12.53 -8.21
N TYR A 69 -8.72 11.78 -7.18
CA TYR A 69 -8.87 10.33 -7.19
C TYR A 69 -10.30 9.95 -6.78
N ASP A 70 -10.81 8.87 -7.37
CA ASP A 70 -12.06 8.25 -6.94
C ASP A 70 -11.87 7.65 -5.55
N ILE A 71 -12.83 7.83 -4.65
CA ILE A 71 -12.76 7.34 -3.28
C ILE A 71 -12.67 5.80 -3.19
N ASN A 72 -13.07 5.08 -4.24
CA ASN A 72 -13.01 3.63 -4.36
C ASN A 72 -11.73 3.14 -5.04
N SER A 73 -10.80 4.03 -5.38
CA SER A 73 -9.49 3.67 -5.93
C SER A 73 -8.77 2.71 -4.98
N PHE A 74 -8.00 1.77 -5.54
CA PHE A 74 -7.15 0.92 -4.72
C PHE A 74 -5.91 1.69 -4.28
N VAL A 75 -5.50 1.44 -3.04
CA VAL A 75 -4.25 1.94 -2.48
C VAL A 75 -3.44 0.81 -1.88
N SER A 76 -2.12 0.94 -2.00
CA SER A 76 -1.18 0.10 -1.26
C SER A 76 -0.98 0.66 0.13
N MET A 77 -1.21 -0.19 1.14
CA MET A 77 -0.85 0.05 2.53
C MET A 77 0.45 -0.68 2.90
N ASN A 78 1.33 -0.86 1.93
CA ASN A 78 2.62 -1.56 2.06
C ASN A 78 2.50 -3.03 2.52
N PHE A 79 1.39 -3.71 2.19
CA PHE A 79 1.20 -5.13 2.46
C PHE A 79 1.37 -5.93 1.17
N TRP A 80 2.55 -6.52 1.02
CA TRP A 80 2.96 -7.28 -0.15
C TRP A 80 3.05 -8.78 0.12
N GLY A 81 2.96 -9.57 -0.95
CA GLY A 81 3.26 -10.98 -0.97
C GLY A 81 4.20 -11.28 -2.12
N PHE A 82 5.41 -11.72 -1.79
CA PHE A 82 6.46 -12.03 -2.76
C PHE A 82 6.80 -13.52 -2.75
N THR A 83 7.33 -14.01 -3.87
CA THR A 83 8.10 -15.26 -3.90
C THR A 83 9.57 -14.96 -3.58
N GLU A 84 10.35 -15.99 -3.24
CA GLU A 84 11.77 -15.85 -2.86
C GLU A 84 12.64 -15.14 -3.90
N ALA A 85 12.27 -15.22 -5.19
CA ALA A 85 12.92 -14.51 -6.28
C ALA A 85 13.11 -12.99 -6.02
N VAL A 86 12.27 -12.37 -5.18
CA VAL A 86 12.39 -10.94 -4.83
C VAL A 86 13.75 -10.61 -4.25
N PHE A 87 14.35 -11.50 -3.45
CA PHE A 87 15.57 -11.20 -2.71
C PHE A 87 16.79 -11.04 -3.62
N GLU A 88 16.98 -11.96 -4.57
CA GLU A 88 18.14 -11.93 -5.47
C GLU A 88 18.17 -10.65 -6.32
N VAL A 89 17.01 -10.24 -6.84
CA VAL A 89 16.90 -9.02 -7.65
C VAL A 89 17.03 -7.78 -6.77
N SER A 90 16.38 -7.76 -5.60
CA SER A 90 16.44 -6.62 -4.69
C SER A 90 17.85 -6.35 -4.19
N GLU A 91 18.65 -7.39 -3.94
CA GLU A 91 20.04 -7.24 -3.51
C GLU A 91 20.90 -6.52 -4.57
N LYS A 92 20.75 -6.93 -5.84
CA LYS A 92 21.45 -6.28 -6.96
C LYS A 92 21.05 -4.82 -7.13
N LEU A 93 19.73 -4.54 -7.07
CA LEU A 93 19.19 -3.18 -7.17
C LEU A 93 19.63 -2.31 -5.98
N PHE A 94 19.67 -2.88 -4.78
CA PHE A 94 20.12 -2.18 -3.59
C PHE A 94 21.59 -1.80 -3.67
N ALA A 95 22.47 -2.71 -4.11
CA ALA A 95 23.89 -2.42 -4.30
C ALA A 95 24.10 -1.25 -5.28
N GLN A 96 23.37 -1.24 -6.40
CA GLN A 96 23.38 -0.13 -7.34
C GLN A 96 22.89 1.17 -6.71
N PHE A 97 21.74 1.13 -6.02
CA PHE A 97 21.15 2.29 -5.35
C PHE A 97 22.13 2.93 -4.35
N VAL A 98 22.84 2.13 -3.55
CA VAL A 98 23.81 2.62 -2.57
C VAL A 98 24.96 3.36 -3.24
N GLU A 99 25.51 2.83 -4.34
CA GLU A 99 26.60 3.49 -5.06
C GLU A 99 26.13 4.82 -5.69
N GLU A 100 24.94 4.84 -6.29
CA GLU A 100 24.35 6.03 -6.91
C GLU A 100 23.98 7.12 -5.89
N ASN A 101 23.63 6.73 -4.66
CA ASN A 101 23.11 7.64 -3.63
C ASN A 101 24.06 7.85 -2.43
N LYS A 102 25.32 7.43 -2.53
CA LYS A 102 26.31 7.48 -1.43
C LYS A 102 26.46 8.82 -0.71
N ASN A 103 26.19 9.93 -1.41
CA ASN A 103 26.30 11.29 -0.86
C ASN A 103 24.94 11.92 -0.52
N ASN A 104 23.83 11.19 -0.65
CA ASN A 104 22.48 11.67 -0.39
C ASN A 104 21.90 11.00 0.87
N PRO A 105 22.03 11.63 2.05
CA PRO A 105 21.56 11.07 3.32
C PRO A 105 20.03 10.99 3.44
N LYS A 106 19.29 11.58 2.49
CA LYS A 106 17.82 11.54 2.44
C LYS A 106 17.30 10.55 1.39
N SER A 107 18.17 9.80 0.72
CA SER A 107 17.77 8.82 -0.27
C SER A 107 17.04 7.65 0.40
N GLU A 108 15.99 7.15 -0.27
CA GLU A 108 15.17 6.04 0.22
C GLU A 108 15.03 4.96 -0.88
N PHE A 109 15.20 3.69 -0.49
CA PHE A 109 15.05 2.56 -1.39
C PHE A 109 13.67 1.91 -1.21
N PHE A 110 12.72 2.31 -2.05
CA PHE A 110 11.31 1.95 -1.90
C PHE A 110 10.97 0.59 -2.51
N ILE A 111 10.13 -0.18 -1.79
CA ILE A 111 9.58 -1.46 -2.29
C ILE A 111 8.86 -1.32 -3.64
N PRO A 112 8.03 -0.27 -3.88
CA PRO A 112 7.45 0.00 -5.20
C PRO A 112 8.44 -0.02 -6.37
N LEU A 113 9.69 0.42 -6.18
CA LEU A 113 10.71 0.40 -7.24
C LEU A 113 11.08 -1.03 -7.63
N ILE A 114 11.22 -1.91 -6.64
CA ILE A 114 11.49 -3.33 -6.83
C ILE A 114 10.33 -3.97 -7.60
N VAL A 115 9.10 -3.73 -7.15
CA VAL A 115 7.88 -4.23 -7.81
C VAL A 115 7.83 -3.78 -9.28
N GLN A 116 8.08 -2.51 -9.54
CA GLN A 116 8.07 -1.96 -10.90
C GLN A 116 9.13 -2.65 -11.77
N HIS A 117 10.34 -2.86 -11.25
CA HIS A 117 11.39 -3.59 -11.95
C HIS A 117 10.97 -5.02 -12.32
N PHE A 118 10.33 -5.73 -11.40
CA PHE A 118 9.84 -7.09 -11.64
C PHE A 118 8.78 -7.13 -12.75
N ILE A 119 7.87 -6.16 -12.78
CA ILE A 119 6.85 -6.04 -13.83
C ILE A 119 7.49 -5.74 -15.19
N GLU A 120 8.43 -4.80 -15.23
CA GLU A 120 9.00 -4.31 -16.49
C GLU A 120 10.12 -5.18 -17.08
N LYS A 121 10.93 -5.82 -16.23
CA LYS A 121 12.19 -6.47 -16.63
C LYS A 121 12.17 -7.98 -16.44
N GLU A 122 11.50 -8.46 -15.39
CA GLU A 122 11.49 -9.90 -15.04
C GLU A 122 10.25 -10.64 -15.57
N GLY A 123 9.29 -9.91 -16.12
CA GLY A 123 8.04 -10.44 -16.66
C GLY A 123 7.10 -10.97 -15.58
N TYR A 124 7.12 -10.36 -14.39
CA TYR A 124 6.20 -10.69 -13.31
C TYR A 124 4.89 -9.93 -13.45
N VAL A 125 3.82 -10.54 -12.93
CA VAL A 125 2.55 -9.87 -12.71
C VAL A 125 2.42 -9.56 -11.23
N LEU A 126 1.93 -8.37 -10.90
CA LEU A 126 1.51 -8.05 -9.55
C LEU A 126 -0.01 -8.03 -9.48
N GLU A 127 -0.60 -8.99 -8.79
CA GLU A 127 -2.05 -9.08 -8.58
C GLU A 127 -2.47 -8.35 -7.31
N VAL A 128 -3.31 -7.34 -7.47
CA VAL A 128 -3.90 -6.59 -6.36
C VAL A 128 -5.11 -7.38 -5.86
N LEU A 129 -5.00 -7.87 -4.63
CA LEU A 129 -6.06 -8.58 -3.93
C LEU A 129 -6.99 -7.53 -3.27
N PRO A 130 -8.25 -7.39 -3.71
CA PRO A 130 -9.16 -6.41 -3.13
C PRO A 130 -9.37 -6.68 -1.65
N ASN A 131 -9.22 -5.66 -0.82
CA ASN A 131 -9.55 -5.67 0.60
C ASN A 131 -10.57 -4.56 0.92
N ASN A 132 -11.67 -4.95 1.55
CA ASN A 132 -12.73 -4.04 2.01
C ASN A 132 -12.63 -3.72 3.51
N ASP A 133 -11.62 -4.26 4.21
CA ASP A 133 -11.38 -3.94 5.61
C ASP A 133 -11.06 -2.45 5.79
N ALA A 134 -11.42 -1.93 6.96
CA ALA A 134 -11.00 -0.62 7.40
C ALA A 134 -9.52 -0.67 7.80
N TRP A 135 -8.72 0.26 7.28
CA TRP A 135 -7.38 0.48 7.80
C TRP A 135 -7.43 1.66 8.76
N PHE A 136 -7.05 1.42 10.00
CA PHE A 136 -6.89 2.46 11.01
C PHE A 136 -5.49 2.34 11.61
N GLY A 137 -4.90 3.50 11.88
CA GLY A 137 -3.55 3.62 12.41
C GLY A 137 -3.32 5.05 12.85
N MET A 138 -2.24 5.25 13.61
CA MET A 138 -1.89 6.58 14.08
C MET A 138 -1.03 7.29 13.03
N THR A 139 -1.64 8.20 12.27
CA THR A 139 -0.91 9.13 11.39
C THR A 139 -0.57 10.40 12.15
N TYR A 140 -1.54 10.88 12.93
CA TYR A 140 -1.43 12.00 13.85
C TYR A 140 -1.64 11.54 15.29
N ARG A 141 -1.14 12.32 16.25
CA ARG A 141 -1.34 12.01 17.69
C ARG A 141 -2.83 11.95 18.05
N GLN A 142 -3.64 12.76 17.38
CA GLN A 142 -5.09 12.86 17.55
C GLN A 142 -5.83 11.59 17.08
N ASP A 143 -5.21 10.74 16.26
CA ASP A 143 -5.82 9.48 15.83
C ASP A 143 -5.84 8.41 16.95
N LEU A 144 -5.14 8.65 18.08
CA LEU A 144 -5.04 7.68 19.18
C LEU A 144 -6.40 7.24 19.73
N GLU A 145 -7.30 8.19 19.98
CA GLU A 145 -8.61 7.89 20.57
C GLU A 145 -9.45 7.03 19.62
N MET A 146 -9.44 7.36 18.33
CA MET A 146 -10.09 6.57 17.29
C MET A 146 -9.54 5.14 17.24
N VAL A 147 -8.22 4.98 17.22
CA VAL A 147 -7.57 3.65 17.19
C VAL A 147 -7.92 2.82 18.42
N GLN A 148 -7.92 3.42 19.62
CA GLN A 148 -8.29 2.74 20.86
C GLN A 148 -9.76 2.30 20.86
N ASN A 149 -10.65 3.14 20.35
CA ASN A 149 -12.08 2.86 20.25
C ASN A 149 -12.38 1.73 19.25
N GLU A 150 -11.70 1.72 18.09
CA GLU A 150 -11.83 0.65 17.10
C GLU A 150 -11.35 -0.70 17.65
N ILE A 151 -10.17 -0.74 18.27
CA ILE A 151 -9.64 -1.96 18.90
C ILE A 151 -10.61 -2.47 19.97
N THR A 152 -11.08 -1.58 20.85
CA THR A 152 -12.04 -1.93 21.92
C THR A 152 -13.34 -2.50 21.35
N SER A 153 -13.83 -1.91 20.26
CA SER A 153 -15.05 -2.36 19.58
C SER A 153 -14.87 -3.74 18.96
N LEU A 154 -13.73 -4.01 18.34
CA LEU A 154 -13.40 -5.32 17.77
C LEU A 154 -13.29 -6.42 18.85
N VAL A 155 -12.70 -6.11 20.01
CA VAL A 155 -12.65 -7.03 21.16
C VAL A 155 -14.06 -7.29 21.70
N LYS A 156 -14.88 -6.24 21.92
CA LYS A 156 -16.28 -6.40 22.38
C LYS A 156 -17.14 -7.18 21.39
N ALA A 157 -16.86 -7.07 20.09
CA ALA A 157 -17.52 -7.85 19.05
C ALA A 157 -17.01 -9.30 18.95
N GLY A 158 -16.06 -9.71 19.79
CA GLY A 158 -15.49 -11.06 19.82
C GLY A 158 -14.60 -11.39 18.63
N LYS A 159 -14.12 -10.38 17.88
CA LYS A 159 -13.19 -10.60 16.75
C LYS A 159 -11.79 -10.96 17.22
N TYR A 160 -11.41 -10.46 18.39
CA TYR A 160 -10.12 -10.72 19.04
C TYR A 160 -10.33 -10.99 20.53
N PRO A 161 -9.46 -11.80 21.17
CA PRO A 161 -9.46 -11.94 22.62
C PRO A 161 -9.02 -10.65 23.32
N GLU A 162 -9.30 -10.52 24.61
CA GLU A 162 -8.82 -9.39 25.43
C GLU A 162 -7.29 -9.36 25.56
N THR A 163 -6.63 -10.51 25.39
CA THR A 163 -5.18 -10.64 25.38
C THR A 163 -4.79 -11.60 24.25
N LEU A 164 -3.91 -11.13 23.36
CA LEU A 164 -3.42 -11.87 22.18
C LEU A 164 -2.31 -12.85 22.51
#